data_AF-A0A439SI19-F1
#
_entry.id   AF-A0A439SI19-F1
#
_cell.length_a   1.000
_cell.length_b   1.000
_cell.length_c   1.000
_cell.angle_alpha   90.00
_cell.angle_beta   90.00
_cell.angle_gamma   90.00
#
_symmetry.space_group_name_H-M   'P 1'
#
loop_
_entity.id
_entity.type
_entity.pdbx_description
1 polymer ?
#
loop_
_entity_poly.entity_id
_entity_poly.type
_entity_poly.pdbx_seq_one_letter_code
_entity_poly.pdbx_strand_id
1 'polypeptide(L)'
;EGEIIRVNRTSCKIIGLLEPKGYTGFGQDQDNVVLMPLAAYQRRIAGNRDIDSIYVAADDRMPTTELLPRVEDILRDTRRITPDREDDFSIRDMTQIADAMASATMTMTGMLGAVAGVSLLVGGIGIMNIMLVSVTERTREIGIRLAIGAHEKHILIQFLVEATVLSLLGGIIGILIGLALAGVASLTLAIPFAPSPAVILLAVGFSALIGMVFGFFPALRGARLDPIDALRHE
;
A
#
# COMPACT_ATOMS: atom_id res chain seq x y z
N GLU A 1 -2.85 9.43 43.22
CA GLU A 1 -2.80 10.91 43.21
C GLU A 1 -2.21 11.36 41.88
N GLY A 2 -2.65 12.49 41.32
CA GLY A 2 -2.16 12.93 40.00
C GLY A 2 -0.84 13.66 40.14
N GLU A 3 0.16 13.27 39.34
CA GLU A 3 1.46 13.93 39.28
C GLU A 3 1.33 15.40 38.84
N ILE A 4 2.27 16.23 39.27
CA ILE A 4 2.30 17.67 38.98
C ILE A 4 3.46 17.93 38.02
N ILE A 5 3.15 18.57 36.89
CA ILE A 5 4.14 19.03 35.91
C ILE A 5 4.17 20.55 35.88
N ARG A 6 5.36 21.13 35.68
CA ARG A 6 5.51 22.57 35.51
C ARG A 6 5.46 22.94 34.03
N VAL A 7 4.44 23.69 33.63
CA VAL A 7 4.32 24.25 32.28
C VAL A 7 4.67 25.73 32.37
N ASN A 8 5.80 26.11 31.76
CA ASN A 8 6.39 27.45 31.87
C ASN A 8 6.62 27.85 33.35
N ARG A 9 5.81 28.75 33.91
CA ARG A 9 5.88 29.21 35.31
C ARG A 9 4.77 28.68 36.21
N THR A 10 3.84 27.87 35.68
CA THR A 10 2.66 27.40 36.42
C THR A 10 2.73 25.90 36.67
N SER A 11 2.50 25.48 37.93
CA SER A 11 2.34 24.08 38.29
C SER A 11 0.95 23.58 37.89
N CYS A 12 0.90 22.54 37.06
CA CYS A 12 -0.32 21.94 36.53
C CYS A 12 -0.44 20.48 36.98
N LYS A 13 -1.62 20.06 37.41
CA LYS A 13 -1.90 18.67 37.77
C LYS A 13 -2.28 17.89 36.52
N ILE A 14 -1.68 16.72 36.33
CA ILE A 14 -2.02 15.81 35.23
C ILE A 14 -3.36 15.13 35.54
N ILE A 15 -4.30 15.20 34.59
CA ILE A 15 -5.65 14.61 34.69
C ILE A 15 -5.83 13.36 33.81
N GLY A 16 -4.94 13.14 32.85
CA GLY A 16 -4.98 12.02 31.91
C GLY A 16 -3.76 12.05 30.98
N LEU A 17 -3.53 10.94 30.30
CA LEU A 17 -2.50 10.78 29.27
C LEU A 17 -3.18 10.46 27.94
N LEU A 18 -2.62 10.97 26.85
CA LEU A 18 -3.06 10.65 25.50
C LEU A 18 -2.49 9.29 25.07
N GLU A 19 -3.18 8.62 24.15
CA GLU A 19 -2.63 7.43 23.51
C GLU A 19 -1.45 7.83 22.60
N PRO A 20 -0.35 7.06 22.59
CA PRO A 20 0.81 7.36 21.77
C PRO A 20 0.45 7.24 20.28
N LYS A 21 0.79 8.27 19.50
CA LYS A 21 0.63 8.35 18.05
C LYS A 21 1.96 8.28 17.30
N GLY A 22 3.08 8.57 17.97
CA GLY A 22 4.40 8.59 17.36
C GLY A 22 4.63 9.80 16.45
N TYR A 23 5.64 9.69 15.58
CA TYR A 23 5.98 10.74 14.63
C TYR A 23 5.03 10.73 13.43
N THR A 24 4.62 11.90 12.97
CA THR A 24 4.02 12.04 11.63
C THR A 24 5.02 11.61 10.56
N GLY A 25 4.54 11.27 9.35
CA GLY A 25 5.41 10.94 8.21
C GLY A 25 6.39 12.05 7.79
N PHE A 26 6.27 13.25 8.37
CA PHE A 26 7.18 14.39 8.20
C PHE A 26 8.08 14.66 9.42
N GLY A 27 8.16 13.73 10.37
CA GLY A 27 9.07 13.82 11.52
C GLY A 27 8.62 14.75 12.66
N GLN A 28 7.37 15.22 12.66
CA GLN A 28 6.82 15.93 13.83
C GLN A 28 6.38 14.94 14.89
N ASP A 29 6.86 15.14 16.11
CA ASP A 29 6.50 14.39 17.31
C ASP A 29 5.07 14.73 17.75
N GLN A 30 4.15 13.76 17.70
CA GLN A 30 2.79 13.95 18.20
C GLN A 30 2.61 13.54 19.67
N ASP A 31 3.66 12.99 20.29
CA ASP A 31 3.60 12.47 21.65
C ASP A 31 4.09 13.52 22.66
N ASN A 32 4.91 14.49 22.23
CA ASN A 32 5.36 15.60 23.07
C ASN A 32 4.41 16.82 23.03
N VAL A 33 3.14 16.61 23.43
CA VAL A 33 2.10 17.65 23.44
C VAL A 33 1.41 17.73 24.80
N VAL A 34 1.12 18.96 25.26
CA VAL A 34 0.34 19.22 26.48
C VAL A 34 -0.97 19.89 26.11
N LEU A 35 -2.10 19.26 26.46
CA LEU A 35 -3.43 19.85 26.32
C LEU A 35 -3.90 20.44 27.65
N MET A 36 -4.37 21.68 27.62
CA MET A 36 -4.91 22.34 28.80
C MET A 36 -6.12 23.24 28.45
N PRO A 37 -7.02 23.53 29.41
CA PRO A 37 -8.17 24.39 29.14
C PRO A 37 -7.76 25.80 28.69
N LEU A 38 -8.39 26.30 27.61
CA LEU A 38 -8.08 27.60 27.00
C LEU A 38 -8.09 28.76 28.01
N ALA A 39 -9.11 28.82 28.87
CA ALA A 39 -9.24 29.86 29.87
C ALA A 39 -8.08 29.86 30.89
N ALA A 40 -7.51 28.69 31.21
CA ALA A 40 -6.37 28.58 32.11
C ALA A 40 -5.09 29.07 31.44
N TYR A 41 -4.88 28.70 30.17
CA TYR A 41 -3.74 29.13 29.37
C TYR A 41 -3.73 30.65 29.16
N GLN A 42 -4.86 31.22 28.72
CA GLN A 42 -4.99 32.66 28.47
C GLN A 42 -4.73 33.49 29.74
N ARG A 43 -5.26 33.05 30.89
CA ARG A 43 -5.16 33.79 32.16
C ARG A 43 -3.80 33.68 32.84
N ARG A 44 -3.15 32.50 32.77
CA ARG A 44 -1.95 32.20 33.57
C ARG A 44 -0.65 32.15 32.78
N ILE A 45 -0.71 32.00 31.46
CA ILE A 45 0.47 31.78 30.62
C ILE A 45 0.58 32.85 29.53
N ALA A 46 -0.41 32.97 28.64
CA ALA A 46 -0.32 33.87 27.49
C ALA A 46 -0.52 35.35 27.84
N GLY A 47 -1.48 35.66 28.73
CA GLY A 47 -1.79 37.04 29.11
C GLY A 47 -2.58 37.84 28.08
N ASN A 48 -3.00 37.22 26.97
CA ASN A 48 -3.88 37.78 25.94
C ASN A 48 -5.07 36.84 25.67
N ARG A 49 -5.97 37.25 24.76
CA ARG A 49 -7.12 36.46 24.32
C ARG A 49 -7.01 36.04 22.85
N ASP A 50 -5.83 36.13 22.29
CA ASP A 50 -5.57 35.82 20.89
C ASP A 50 -5.67 34.31 20.66
N ILE A 51 -6.18 33.92 19.50
CA ILE A 51 -6.39 32.52 19.11
C ILE A 51 -5.72 32.31 17.77
N ASP A 52 -4.69 31.46 17.72
CA ASP A 52 -3.93 31.18 16.51
C ASP A 52 -4.69 30.26 15.55
N SER A 53 -5.47 29.32 16.08
CA SER A 53 -6.22 28.35 15.28
C SER A 53 -7.52 27.92 15.98
N ILE A 54 -8.56 27.71 15.16
CA ILE A 54 -9.85 27.19 15.61
C ILE A 54 -10.15 25.95 14.77
N TYR A 55 -10.28 24.80 15.43
CA TYR A 55 -10.70 23.57 14.78
C TYR A 55 -12.23 23.48 14.84
N VAL A 56 -12.85 23.34 13.67
CA VAL A 56 -14.30 23.18 13.52
C VAL A 56 -14.55 21.79 12.93
N ALA A 57 -15.30 20.96 13.65
CA ALA A 57 -15.76 19.68 13.14
C ALA A 57 -17.09 19.90 12.41
N ALA A 58 -17.14 19.53 11.13
CA ALA A 58 -18.38 19.48 10.37
C ALA A 58 -19.22 18.27 10.82
N ASP A 59 -20.55 18.39 10.77
CA ASP A 59 -21.44 17.22 10.83
C ASP A 59 -21.33 16.48 9.48
N ASP A 60 -21.34 15.14 9.52
CA ASP A 60 -21.23 14.28 8.33
C ASP A 60 -22.28 14.61 7.24
N ARG A 61 -23.39 15.26 7.62
CA ARG A 61 -24.48 15.63 6.72
C ARG A 61 -24.23 16.90 5.91
N MET A 62 -23.21 17.71 6.26
CA MET A 62 -22.94 18.98 5.60
C MET A 62 -21.57 18.92 4.91
N PRO A 63 -21.52 18.97 3.57
CA PRO A 63 -20.25 18.99 2.87
C PRO A 63 -19.47 20.26 3.22
N THR A 64 -18.15 20.14 3.30
CA THR A 64 -17.27 21.27 3.63
C THR A 64 -17.41 22.42 2.64
N THR A 65 -17.76 22.14 1.38
CA THR A 65 -18.06 23.16 0.36
C THR A 65 -19.24 24.07 0.72
N GLU A 66 -20.22 23.60 1.49
CA GLU A 66 -21.33 24.41 2.00
C GLU A 66 -21.00 25.06 3.35
N LEU A 67 -20.20 24.39 4.17
CA LEU A 67 -19.83 24.88 5.51
C LEU A 67 -18.84 26.06 5.44
N LEU A 68 -17.84 25.99 4.56
CA LEU A 68 -16.77 26.99 4.42
C LEU A 68 -17.31 28.42 4.26
N PRO A 69 -18.19 28.74 3.28
CA PRO A 69 -18.69 30.10 3.10
C PRO A 69 -19.52 30.57 4.31
N ARG A 70 -20.24 29.67 4.99
CA ARG A 70 -21.01 30.05 6.20
C ARG A 70 -20.10 30.40 7.37
N VAL A 71 -19.00 29.65 7.55
CA VAL A 71 -18.00 29.94 8.59
C VAL A 71 -17.30 31.25 8.28
N GLU A 72 -16.98 31.51 7.02
CA GLU A 72 -16.44 32.78 6.56
C GLU A 72 -17.37 33.95 6.90
N ASP A 73 -18.65 33.87 6.54
CA ASP A 73 -19.64 34.90 6.84
C ASP A 73 -19.75 35.18 8.34
N ILE A 74 -19.82 34.13 9.17
CA ILE A 74 -19.88 34.27 10.63
C ILE A 74 -18.61 34.93 11.17
N LEU A 75 -17.43 34.59 10.66
CA LEU A 75 -16.17 35.18 11.10
C LEU A 75 -16.05 36.65 10.67
N ARG A 76 -16.46 37.00 9.45
CA ARG A 76 -16.47 38.39 8.96
C ARG A 76 -17.42 39.25 9.78
N ASP A 77 -18.61 38.75 10.10
CA ASP A 77 -19.58 39.46 10.95
C ASP A 77 -19.06 39.62 12.38
N THR A 78 -18.54 38.53 12.98
CA THR A 78 -17.97 38.55 14.35
C THR A 78 -16.80 39.53 14.46
N ARG A 79 -15.95 39.60 13.43
CA ARG A 79 -14.79 40.50 13.37
C ARG A 79 -15.11 41.90 12.84
N ARG A 80 -16.36 42.14 12.40
CA ARG A 80 -16.83 43.40 11.82
C ARG A 80 -15.99 43.84 10.61
N ILE A 81 -15.63 42.90 9.76
CA ILE A 81 -14.87 43.16 8.53
C ILE A 81 -15.85 43.69 7.49
N THR A 82 -15.56 44.87 6.94
CA THR A 82 -16.39 45.46 5.89
C THR A 82 -16.13 44.76 4.55
N PRO A 83 -17.10 44.76 3.61
CA PRO A 83 -16.97 44.02 2.34
C PRO A 83 -15.77 44.45 1.47
N ASP A 84 -15.28 45.68 1.64
CA ASP A 84 -14.14 46.29 0.95
C ASP A 84 -12.78 45.97 1.58
N ARG A 85 -12.77 45.30 2.74
CA ARG A 85 -11.55 44.95 3.47
C ARG A 85 -11.22 43.48 3.28
N GLU A 86 -9.94 43.21 3.01
CA GLU A 86 -9.39 41.85 2.96
C GLU A 86 -9.46 41.17 4.32
N ASP A 87 -9.67 39.86 4.31
CA ASP A 87 -9.80 39.06 5.53
C ASP A 87 -8.45 38.90 6.24
N ASP A 88 -8.49 39.00 7.57
CA ASP A 88 -7.33 38.81 8.44
C ASP A 88 -7.19 37.36 8.95
N PHE A 89 -7.96 36.44 8.39
CA PHE A 89 -7.99 35.03 8.73
C PHE A 89 -7.92 34.16 7.48
N SER A 90 -7.54 32.89 7.66
CA SER A 90 -7.58 31.90 6.58
C SER A 90 -8.34 30.66 7.06
N ILE A 91 -9.27 30.20 6.23
CA ILE A 91 -10.00 28.95 6.48
C ILE A 91 -9.38 27.89 5.59
N ARG A 92 -8.92 26.79 6.19
CA ARG A 92 -8.33 25.66 5.47
C ARG A 92 -9.20 24.44 5.65
N ASP A 93 -9.58 23.84 4.53
CA ASP A 93 -10.29 22.57 4.53
C ASP A 93 -9.30 21.42 4.67
N MET A 94 -9.39 20.70 5.80
CA MET A 94 -8.55 19.53 6.03
C MET A 94 -8.94 18.35 5.13
N THR A 95 -10.16 18.32 4.57
CA THR A 95 -10.56 17.26 3.62
C THR A 95 -9.77 17.38 2.31
N GLN A 96 -9.57 18.59 1.80
CA GLN A 96 -8.77 18.81 0.57
C GLN A 96 -7.32 18.34 0.73
N ILE A 97 -6.73 18.55 1.90
CA ILE A 97 -5.37 18.06 2.20
C ILE A 97 -5.36 16.53 2.25
N ALA A 98 -6.35 15.93 2.92
CA ALA A 98 -6.48 14.48 2.99
C ALA A 98 -6.71 13.85 1.60
N ASP A 99 -7.56 14.44 0.77
CA ASP A 99 -7.85 14.00 -0.60
C ASP A 99 -6.63 14.13 -1.51
N ALA A 100 -5.87 15.22 -1.39
CA ALA A 100 -4.62 15.40 -2.12
C ALA A 100 -3.58 14.35 -1.73
N MET A 101 -3.44 14.06 -0.43
CA MET A 101 -2.56 12.99 0.06
C MET A 101 -3.02 11.62 -0.44
N ALA A 102 -4.31 11.31 -0.33
CA ALA A 102 -4.89 10.06 -0.79
C ALA A 102 -4.68 9.86 -2.31
N SER A 103 -4.88 10.92 -3.09
CA SER A 103 -4.65 10.91 -4.54
C SER A 103 -3.17 10.70 -4.90
N ALA A 104 -2.26 11.35 -4.17
CA ALA A 104 -0.82 11.16 -4.36
C ALA A 104 -0.39 9.72 -4.01
N THR A 105 -0.87 9.18 -2.88
CA THR A 105 -0.64 7.80 -2.49
C THR A 105 -1.19 6.83 -3.54
N MET A 106 -2.43 7.01 -3.99
CA MET A 106 -3.04 6.17 -5.03
C MET A 106 -2.22 6.19 -6.32
N THR A 107 -1.73 7.36 -6.73
CA THR A 107 -0.89 7.51 -7.92
C THR A 107 0.43 6.76 -7.76
N MET A 108 1.12 6.92 -6.63
CA MET A 108 2.37 6.19 -6.34
C MET A 108 2.14 4.68 -6.28
N THR A 109 1.07 4.23 -5.61
CA THR A 109 0.71 2.81 -5.57
C THR A 109 0.41 2.26 -6.97
N GLY A 110 -0.30 3.03 -7.80
CA GLY A 110 -0.57 2.68 -9.20
C GLY A 110 0.72 2.55 -10.02
N MET A 111 1.67 3.48 -9.87
CA MET A 111 2.97 3.41 -10.54
C MET A 111 3.78 2.18 -10.10
N LEU A 112 3.86 1.92 -8.80
CA LEU A 112 4.55 0.74 -8.27
C LEU A 112 3.88 -0.56 -8.74
N GLY A 113 2.54 -0.58 -8.77
CA GLY A 113 1.76 -1.69 -9.30
C GLY A 113 2.02 -1.92 -10.80
N ALA A 114 2.13 -0.87 -11.59
CA ALA A 114 2.46 -0.97 -13.02
C ALA A 114 3.87 -1.54 -13.23
N VAL A 115 4.87 -1.05 -12.48
CA VAL A 115 6.24 -1.58 -12.53
C VAL A 115 6.26 -3.06 -12.12
N ALA A 116 5.58 -3.41 -11.03
CA ALA A 116 5.45 -4.80 -10.60
C ALA A 116 4.78 -5.68 -11.65
N GLY A 117 3.73 -5.18 -12.31
CA GLY A 117 3.03 -5.86 -13.41
C GLY A 117 3.95 -6.13 -14.61
N VAL A 118 4.76 -5.14 -15.02
CA VAL A 118 5.76 -5.30 -16.08
C VAL A 118 6.82 -6.32 -15.68
N SER A 119 7.35 -6.25 -14.45
CA SER A 119 8.32 -7.23 -13.94
C SER A 119 7.76 -8.65 -13.95
N LEU A 120 6.48 -8.81 -13.61
CA LEU A 120 5.82 -10.10 -13.62
C LEU A 120 5.62 -10.64 -15.04
N LEU A 121 5.29 -9.78 -16.00
CA LEU A 121 5.20 -10.15 -17.42
C LEU A 121 6.55 -10.62 -17.94
N VAL A 122 7.63 -9.90 -17.66
CA VAL A 122 9.00 -10.29 -18.02
C VAL A 122 9.38 -11.63 -17.36
N GLY A 123 9.06 -11.81 -16.08
CA GLY A 123 9.25 -13.08 -15.37
C GLY A 123 8.45 -14.23 -15.99
N GLY A 124 7.20 -13.98 -16.38
CA GLY A 124 6.34 -14.94 -17.07
C GLY A 124 6.91 -15.38 -18.42
N ILE A 125 7.45 -14.45 -19.22
CA ILE A 125 8.17 -14.77 -20.46
C ILE A 125 9.39 -15.67 -20.15
N GLY A 126 10.10 -15.42 -19.06
CA GLY A 126 11.19 -16.27 -18.60
C GLY A 126 10.74 -17.71 -18.33
N ILE A 127 9.62 -17.90 -17.61
CA ILE A 127 9.02 -19.22 -17.36
C ILE A 127 8.68 -19.89 -18.70
N MET A 128 8.03 -19.17 -19.60
CA MET A 128 7.66 -19.70 -20.92
C MET A 128 8.89 -20.20 -21.70
N ASN A 129 9.97 -19.42 -21.71
CA ASN A 129 11.20 -19.79 -22.43
C ASN A 129 11.86 -21.03 -21.84
N ILE A 130 12.01 -21.09 -20.51
CA ILE A 130 12.59 -22.27 -19.84
C ILE A 130 11.74 -23.50 -20.13
N MET A 131 10.41 -23.37 -20.09
CA MET A 131 9.50 -24.48 -20.40
C MET A 131 9.57 -24.91 -21.86
N LEU A 132 9.69 -23.98 -22.82
CA LEU A 132 9.90 -24.32 -24.23
C LEU A 132 11.18 -25.14 -24.42
N VAL A 133 12.29 -24.69 -23.81
CA VAL A 133 13.57 -25.42 -23.87
C VAL A 133 13.44 -26.80 -23.22
N SER A 134 12.83 -26.89 -22.04
CA SER A 134 12.65 -28.16 -21.33
C SER A 134 11.81 -29.17 -22.11
N VAL A 135 10.74 -28.71 -22.79
CA VAL A 135 9.93 -29.57 -23.67
C VAL A 135 10.77 -30.05 -24.86
N THR A 136 11.58 -29.17 -25.46
CA THR A 136 12.42 -29.56 -26.59
C THR A 136 13.51 -30.55 -26.20
N GLU A 137 14.13 -30.41 -25.04
CA GLU A 137 15.12 -31.37 -24.52
C GLU A 137 14.50 -32.74 -24.20
N ARG A 138 13.26 -32.74 -23.67
CA ARG A 138 12.52 -33.96 -23.31
C ARG A 138 11.65 -34.52 -24.46
N THR A 139 11.80 -34.02 -25.69
CA THR A 139 10.94 -34.39 -26.85
C THR A 139 10.84 -35.91 -27.04
N ARG A 140 11.97 -36.62 -26.99
CA ARG A 140 12.02 -38.08 -27.19
C ARG A 140 11.29 -38.84 -26.07
N GLU A 141 11.43 -38.41 -24.82
CA GLU A 141 10.73 -39.02 -23.69
C GLU A 141 9.21 -38.84 -23.79
N ILE A 142 8.77 -37.65 -24.20
CA ILE A 142 7.35 -37.33 -24.42
C ILE A 142 6.80 -38.20 -25.56
N GLY A 143 7.54 -38.32 -26.66
CA GLY A 143 7.19 -39.16 -27.81
C GLY A 143 7.01 -40.64 -27.43
N ILE A 144 7.92 -41.18 -26.61
CA ILE A 144 7.80 -42.57 -26.10
C ILE A 144 6.52 -42.72 -25.27
N ARG A 145 6.20 -41.78 -24.39
CA ARG A 145 4.98 -41.82 -23.56
C ARG A 145 3.71 -41.76 -24.41
N LEU A 146 3.67 -40.93 -25.45
CA LEU A 146 2.54 -40.84 -26.36
C LEU A 146 2.40 -42.12 -27.21
N ALA A 147 3.51 -42.70 -27.67
CA ALA A 147 3.52 -43.95 -28.45
C ALA A 147 2.99 -45.17 -27.68
N ILE A 148 3.20 -45.22 -26.36
CA ILE A 148 2.65 -46.27 -25.48
C ILE A 148 1.20 -45.96 -25.02
N GLY A 149 0.57 -44.90 -25.54
CA GLY A 149 -0.85 -44.59 -25.33
C GLY A 149 -1.16 -43.56 -24.25
N ALA A 150 -0.19 -42.79 -23.75
CA ALA A 150 -0.49 -41.66 -22.87
C ALA A 150 -1.37 -40.64 -23.60
N HIS A 151 -2.40 -40.13 -22.92
CA HIS A 151 -3.20 -39.04 -23.47
C HIS A 151 -2.44 -37.71 -23.38
N GLU A 152 -2.62 -36.84 -24.38
CA GLU A 152 -2.07 -35.48 -24.43
C GLU A 152 -2.32 -34.71 -23.12
N LYS A 153 -3.52 -34.88 -22.53
CA LYS A 153 -3.90 -34.24 -21.25
C LYS A 153 -2.96 -34.59 -20.09
N HIS A 154 -2.37 -35.79 -20.05
CA HIS A 154 -1.46 -36.18 -18.96
C HIS A 154 -0.13 -35.42 -19.08
N ILE A 155 0.37 -35.26 -20.31
CA ILE A 155 1.58 -34.49 -20.60
C ILE A 155 1.34 -33.00 -20.32
N LEU A 156 0.19 -32.48 -20.75
CA LEU A 156 -0.21 -31.08 -20.50
C LEU A 156 -0.25 -30.77 -18.99
N ILE A 157 -0.95 -31.61 -18.20
CA ILE A 157 -1.07 -31.40 -16.75
C ILE A 157 0.30 -31.50 -16.07
N GLN A 158 1.16 -32.43 -16.49
CA GLN A 158 2.50 -32.56 -15.92
C GLN A 158 3.32 -31.28 -16.07
N PHE A 159 3.43 -30.75 -17.30
CA PHE A 159 4.19 -29.53 -17.55
C PHE A 159 3.53 -28.29 -16.93
N LEU A 160 2.20 -28.24 -16.88
CA LEU A 160 1.48 -27.14 -16.24
C LEU A 160 1.72 -27.12 -14.72
N VAL A 161 1.74 -28.29 -14.08
CA VAL A 161 2.09 -28.42 -12.66
C VAL A 161 3.55 -28.03 -12.43
N GLU A 162 4.49 -28.45 -13.29
CA GLU A 162 5.91 -28.07 -13.20
C GLU A 162 6.07 -26.54 -13.27
N ALA A 163 5.44 -25.88 -14.25
CA ALA A 163 5.45 -24.42 -14.39
C ALA A 163 4.80 -23.70 -13.20
N THR A 164 3.66 -24.21 -12.71
CA THR A 164 2.94 -23.61 -11.58
C THR A 164 3.73 -23.76 -10.29
N VAL A 165 4.36 -24.91 -10.04
CA VAL A 165 5.20 -25.14 -8.86
C VAL A 165 6.45 -24.26 -8.89
N LEU A 166 7.11 -24.15 -10.05
CA LEU A 166 8.25 -23.25 -10.23
C LEU A 166 7.87 -21.79 -9.95
N SER A 167 6.72 -21.35 -10.46
CA SER A 167 6.22 -19.99 -10.23
C SER A 167 5.82 -19.75 -8.77
N LEU A 168 5.18 -20.72 -8.12
CA LEU A 168 4.83 -20.64 -6.70
C LEU A 168 6.06 -20.57 -5.81
N LEU A 169 7.09 -21.40 -6.07
CA LEU A 169 8.35 -21.35 -5.33
C LEU A 169 9.05 -20.00 -5.52
N GLY A 170 9.13 -19.50 -6.75
CA GLY A 170 9.65 -18.17 -7.04
C GLY A 170 8.87 -17.06 -6.33
N GLY A 171 7.53 -17.17 -6.32
CA GLY A 171 6.64 -16.24 -5.63
C GLY A 171 6.84 -16.24 -4.11
N ILE A 172 6.91 -17.42 -3.48
CA ILE A 172 7.17 -17.56 -2.05
C ILE A 172 8.54 -16.98 -1.69
N ILE A 173 9.59 -17.32 -2.45
CA ILE A 173 10.94 -16.79 -2.23
C ILE A 173 10.94 -15.27 -2.40
N GLY A 174 10.29 -14.76 -3.46
CA GLY A 174 10.17 -13.32 -3.71
C GLY A 174 9.43 -12.58 -2.58
N ILE A 175 8.35 -13.14 -2.07
CA ILE A 175 7.62 -12.60 -0.91
C ILE A 175 8.51 -12.57 0.32
N LEU A 176 9.22 -13.66 0.62
CA LEU A 176 10.13 -13.71 1.78
C LEU A 176 11.24 -12.66 1.67
N ILE A 177 11.88 -12.53 0.50
CA ILE A 177 12.90 -11.52 0.24
C ILE A 177 12.30 -10.11 0.37
N GLY A 178 11.13 -9.86 -0.22
CA GLY A 178 10.45 -8.58 -0.17
C GLY A 178 10.08 -8.16 1.26
N LEU A 179 9.53 -9.08 2.05
CA LEU A 179 9.21 -8.85 3.45
C LEU A 179 10.47 -8.61 4.30
N ALA A 180 11.55 -9.36 4.03
CA ALA A 180 12.82 -9.16 4.73
C ALA A 180 13.43 -7.78 4.43
N LEU A 181 13.46 -7.37 3.16
CA LEU A 181 13.94 -6.06 2.76
C LEU A 181 13.09 -4.93 3.35
N ALA A 182 11.76 -5.09 3.33
CA ALA A 182 10.85 -4.12 3.92
C ALA A 182 11.00 -4.02 5.45
N GLY A 183 11.22 -5.15 6.14
CA GLY A 183 11.51 -5.18 7.56
C GLY A 183 12.81 -4.47 7.92
N VAL A 184 13.89 -4.69 7.15
CA VAL A 184 15.16 -3.98 7.33
C VAL A 184 15.00 -2.48 7.06
N ALA A 185 14.30 -2.11 6.00
CA ALA A 185 14.03 -0.70 5.67
C ALA A 185 13.21 0.01 6.74
N SER A 186 12.24 -0.69 7.36
CA SER A 186 11.44 -0.15 8.47
C SER A 186 12.29 0.27 9.65
N LEU A 187 13.30 -0.54 10.00
CA LEU A 187 14.22 -0.26 11.10
C LEU A 187 15.13 0.95 10.83
N THR A 188 15.56 1.13 9.57
CA THR A 188 16.50 2.21 9.21
C THR A 188 15.81 3.54 8.90
N LEU A 189 14.58 3.51 8.37
CA LEU A 189 13.83 4.68 7.94
C LEU A 189 12.75 5.13 8.95
N ALA A 190 12.54 4.39 10.04
CA ALA A 190 11.49 4.63 11.03
C ALA A 190 10.07 4.69 10.43
N ILE A 191 9.84 3.97 9.32
CA ILE A 191 8.54 3.88 8.65
C ILE A 191 7.81 2.63 9.17
N PRO A 192 6.53 2.74 9.60
CA PRO A 192 5.78 1.60 10.10
C PRO A 192 5.61 0.53 9.00
N PHE A 193 6.03 -0.70 9.33
CA PHE A 193 5.88 -1.86 8.44
C PHE A 193 4.70 -2.71 8.87
N ALA A 194 3.62 -2.66 8.09
CA ALA A 194 2.39 -3.40 8.33
C ALA A 194 2.07 -4.32 7.14
N PRO A 195 2.66 -5.53 7.07
CA PRO A 195 2.34 -6.48 6.01
C PRO A 195 0.90 -6.97 6.13
N SER A 196 0.13 -6.90 5.04
CA SER A 196 -1.25 -7.39 4.98
C SER A 196 -1.29 -8.86 4.54
N PRO A 197 -1.83 -9.79 5.35
CA PRO A 197 -1.99 -11.19 4.96
C PRO A 197 -2.81 -11.38 3.68
N ALA A 198 -3.80 -10.51 3.45
CA ALA A 198 -4.62 -10.55 2.24
C ALA A 198 -3.80 -10.24 0.98
N VAL A 199 -2.89 -9.26 1.04
CA VAL A 199 -2.00 -8.91 -0.07
C VAL A 199 -0.99 -10.03 -0.34
N ILE A 200 -0.47 -10.65 0.71
CA ILE A 200 0.44 -11.81 0.59
C ILE A 200 -0.28 -12.98 -0.09
N LEU A 201 -1.49 -13.33 0.35
CA LEU A 201 -2.28 -14.41 -0.23
C LEU A 201 -2.61 -14.12 -1.71
N LEU A 202 -2.97 -12.87 -2.01
CA LEU A 202 -3.22 -12.41 -3.38
C LEU A 202 -1.96 -12.56 -4.23
N ALA A 203 -0.79 -12.16 -3.73
CA ALA A 203 0.47 -12.32 -4.44
C ALA A 203 0.80 -13.78 -4.75
N VAL A 204 0.61 -14.70 -3.79
CA VAL A 204 0.79 -16.15 -4.00
C VAL A 204 -0.16 -16.67 -5.09
N GLY A 205 -1.44 -16.30 -5.01
CA GLY A 205 -2.43 -16.67 -6.03
C GLY A 205 -2.09 -16.11 -7.41
N PHE A 206 -1.56 -14.89 -7.45
CA PHE A 206 -1.15 -14.24 -8.70
C PHE A 206 0.10 -14.90 -9.31
N SER A 207 1.06 -15.33 -8.49
CA SER A 207 2.18 -16.15 -8.97
C SER A 207 1.70 -17.47 -9.59
N ALA A 208 0.79 -18.18 -8.92
CA ALA A 208 0.22 -19.41 -9.49
C ALA A 208 -0.47 -19.16 -10.85
N LEU A 209 -1.24 -18.07 -10.95
CA LEU A 209 -1.92 -17.68 -12.19
C LEU A 209 -0.91 -17.43 -13.32
N ILE A 210 0.18 -16.71 -13.05
CA ILE A 210 1.22 -16.42 -14.05
C ILE A 210 1.92 -17.69 -14.52
N GLY A 211 2.29 -18.57 -13.59
CA GLY A 211 2.86 -19.88 -13.93
C GLY A 211 1.93 -20.70 -14.83
N MET A 212 0.62 -20.67 -14.55
CA MET A 212 -0.38 -21.34 -15.37
C MET A 212 -0.50 -20.72 -16.76
N VAL A 213 -0.64 -19.39 -16.86
CA VAL A 213 -0.82 -18.68 -18.14
C VAL A 213 0.40 -18.85 -19.05
N PHE A 214 1.60 -18.58 -18.55
CA PHE A 214 2.82 -18.65 -19.35
C PHE A 214 3.35 -20.08 -19.55
N GLY A 215 3.00 -21.01 -18.65
CA GLY A 215 3.29 -22.44 -18.80
C GLY A 215 2.34 -23.18 -19.74
N PHE A 216 1.13 -22.65 -19.98
CA PHE A 216 0.11 -23.32 -20.79
C PHE A 216 0.55 -23.54 -22.24
N PHE A 217 1.07 -22.51 -22.90
CA PHE A 217 1.49 -22.60 -24.30
C PHE A 217 2.58 -23.66 -24.55
N PRO A 218 3.73 -23.67 -23.82
CA PRO A 218 4.74 -24.71 -24.00
C PRO A 218 4.22 -26.10 -23.61
N ALA A 219 3.43 -26.21 -22.54
CA ALA A 219 2.84 -27.48 -22.13
C ALA A 219 1.91 -28.06 -23.21
N LEU A 220 1.11 -27.21 -23.86
CA LEU A 220 0.25 -27.59 -24.98
C LEU A 220 1.07 -28.03 -26.20
N ARG A 221 2.15 -27.32 -26.48
CA ARG A 221 3.05 -27.65 -27.59
C ARG A 221 3.72 -29.01 -27.39
N GLY A 222 4.17 -29.34 -26.19
CA GLY A 222 4.73 -30.64 -25.85
C GLY A 222 3.69 -31.76 -25.88
N ALA A 223 2.47 -31.50 -25.40
CA ALA A 223 1.39 -32.48 -25.40
C ALA A 223 0.92 -32.90 -26.80
N ARG A 224 1.08 -32.02 -27.80
CA ARG A 224 0.66 -32.24 -29.20
C ARG A 224 1.79 -32.64 -30.15
N LEU A 225 2.90 -33.15 -29.61
CA LEU A 225 3.99 -33.69 -30.43
C LEU A 225 3.54 -34.97 -31.16
N ASP A 226 3.87 -35.10 -32.44
CA ASP A 226 3.66 -36.36 -33.16
C ASP A 226 4.67 -37.41 -32.63
N PRO A 227 4.21 -38.57 -32.12
CA PRO A 227 5.10 -39.60 -31.59
C PRO A 227 6.14 -40.10 -32.61
N ILE A 228 5.77 -40.14 -33.89
CA ILE A 228 6.64 -40.60 -34.98
C ILE A 228 7.77 -39.58 -35.20
N ASP A 229 7.42 -38.29 -35.26
CA ASP A 229 8.42 -37.23 -35.42
C ASP A 229 9.30 -37.10 -34.18
N ALA A 230 8.74 -37.23 -32.98
CA ALA A 230 9.48 -37.15 -31.72
C ALA A 230 10.52 -38.28 -31.55
N LEU A 231 10.30 -39.44 -32.18
CA LEU A 231 11.24 -40.57 -32.18
C LEU A 231 12.27 -40.51 -33.32
N ARG A 232 12.02 -39.68 -34.34
CA ARG A 232 12.86 -39.54 -35.53
C ARG A 232 13.90 -38.42 -35.40
N HIS A 233 13.73 -37.52 -34.42
CA HIS A 233 14.74 -36.52 -34.08
C HIS A 233 15.87 -37.17 -33.27
N GLU A 234 17.10 -37.12 -33.81
CA GLU A 234 18.35 -37.15 -33.04
C GLU A 234 18.64 -35.77 -32.44
#